data_AF-A0A5C9CUX2-F1
#
_entry.id   AF-A0A5C9CUX2-F1
#
_cell.length_a   1.000
_cell.length_b   1.000
_cell.length_c   1.000
_cell.angle_alpha   90.00
_cell.angle_beta   90.00
_cell.angle_gamma   90.00
#
_symmetry.space_group_name_H-M   'P 1'
#
loop_
_entity.id
_entity.type
_entity.pdbx_description
1 polymer ?
#
loop_
_entity_poly.entity_id
_entity_poly.type
_entity_poly.pdbx_seq_one_letter_code
_entity_poly.pdbx_strand_id
1 'polypeptide(L)' 'MNTETITREALSLPVQQRAELAAQLLSSLDALSEAEIEPLWFQVAAQRAAEMDQGLSRRIPAEEVRRQAKALLK' A
#
# COMPACT_ATOMS: atom_id res chain seq x y z
N MET A 1 -21.55 4.64 12.98
CA MET A 1 -20.27 5.25 13.38
C MET A 1 -19.52 5.61 12.10
N ASN A 2 -18.98 6.83 11.95
CA ASN A 2 -18.27 7.25 10.73
C ASN A 2 -16.75 7.10 10.90
N THR A 3 -16.00 7.12 9.80
CA THR A 3 -14.54 6.98 9.80
C THR A 3 -13.84 8.09 10.58
N GLU A 4 -14.38 9.31 10.58
CA GLU A 4 -13.86 10.44 11.35
C GLU A 4 -13.89 10.18 12.86
N THR A 5 -15.01 9.65 13.37
CA THR A 5 -15.16 9.31 14.79
C THR A 5 -14.21 8.17 15.18
N ILE A 6 -14.14 7.12 14.36
CA ILE A 6 -13.22 5.99 14.57
C ILE A 6 -11.77 6.45 14.58
N THR A 7 -11.40 7.35 13.66
CA THR A 7 -10.04 7.88 13.56
C THR A 7 -9.69 8.70 14.80
N ARG A 8 -10.60 9.58 15.24
CA ARG A 8 -10.39 10.38 16.45
C ARG A 8 -10.19 9.52 17.70
N GLU A 9 -10.99 8.46 17.85
CA GLU A 9 -10.88 7.53 18.97
C GLU A 9 -9.63 6.66 18.88
N ALA A 10 -9.27 6.17 17.70
CA ALA A 10 -8.02 5.45 17.51
C ALA A 10 -6.81 6.33 17.83
N LEU A 11 -6.84 7.62 17.43
CA LEU A 11 -5.77 8.58 17.70
C LEU A 11 -5.68 9.02 19.16
N SER A 12 -6.75 8.88 19.96
CA SER A 12 -6.71 9.18 21.40
C SER A 12 -6.08 8.06 22.25
N LEU A 13 -5.87 6.87 21.67
CA LEU A 13 -5.21 5.76 22.36
C LEU A 13 -3.72 6.06 22.64
N PRO A 14 -3.15 5.51 23.73
CA PRO A 14 -1.71 5.47 23.95
C PRO A 14 -0.96 4.86 22.77
N VAL A 15 0.30 5.29 22.55
CA VAL A 15 1.15 4.86 21.42
C VAL A 15 1.17 3.33 21.24
N GLN A 16 1.31 2.59 22.34
CA GLN A 16 1.38 1.12 22.29
C GLN A 16 0.08 0.51 21.74
N GLN A 17 -1.07 0.93 22.26
CA GLN A 17 -2.38 0.44 21.83
C GLN A 17 -2.70 0.85 20.40
N ARG A 18 -2.26 2.05 19.96
CA ARG A 18 -2.37 2.44 18.55
C ARG A 18 -1.55 1.54 17.64
N ALA A 19 -0.33 1.20 18.02
CA ALA A 19 0.52 0.30 17.24
C ALA A 19 -0.12 -1.09 17.13
N GLU A 20 -0.67 -1.61 18.22
CA GLU A 20 -1.41 -2.87 18.25
C GLU A 20 -2.65 -2.83 17.35
N LEU A 21 -3.47 -1.77 17.45
CA LEU A 21 -4.64 -1.59 16.59
C LEU A 21 -4.25 -1.49 15.11
N ALA A 22 -3.20 -0.74 14.79
CA ALA A 22 -2.71 -0.63 13.42
C ALA A 22 -2.25 -1.99 12.87
N ALA A 23 -1.56 -2.79 13.67
CA ALA A 23 -1.14 -4.14 13.28
C ALA A 23 -2.35 -5.06 13.05
N GLN A 24 -3.37 -5.01 13.89
CA GLN A 24 -4.61 -5.79 13.72
C GLN A 24 -5.36 -5.39 12.45
N LEU A 25 -5.49 -4.07 12.20
CA LEU A 25 -6.13 -3.57 10.99
C LEU A 25 -5.36 -4.00 9.73
N LEU A 26 -4.03 -3.93 9.73
CA LEU A 26 -3.22 -4.41 8.61
C LEU A 26 -3.41 -5.91 8.40
N SER A 27 -3.32 -6.72 9.47
CA SER A 27 -3.51 -8.17 9.39
C SER A 27 -4.91 -8.56 8.91
N SER A 28 -5.92 -7.72 9.15
CA SER A 28 -7.29 -7.97 8.66
C SER A 28 -7.39 -7.89 7.13
N LEU A 29 -6.49 -7.14 6.48
CA LEU A 29 -6.43 -7.04 5.02
C LEU A 29 -5.86 -8.32 4.40
N ASP A 30 -4.97 -9.02 5.11
CA ASP A 30 -4.40 -10.29 4.65
C ASP A 30 -5.43 -11.44 4.65
N ALA A 31 -6.56 -11.25 5.34
CA ALA A 31 -7.66 -12.22 5.40
C ALA A 31 -8.70 -12.06 4.27
N LEU A 32 -8.54 -11.04 3.41
CA LEU A 32 -9.43 -10.83 2.27
C LEU A 32 -9.32 -11.98 1.26
N SER A 33 -10.44 -12.36 0.65
CA SER A 33 -10.45 -13.34 -0.42
C SER A 33 -9.91 -12.75 -1.72
N GLU A 34 -9.46 -13.62 -2.64
CA GLU A 34 -9.01 -13.20 -3.98
C GLU A 34 -10.06 -12.33 -4.70
N ALA A 35 -11.34 -12.68 -4.56
CA ALA A 35 -12.45 -11.93 -5.17
C ALA A 35 -12.62 -10.51 -4.61
N GLU A 36 -12.19 -10.27 -3.36
CA GLU A 36 -12.17 -8.93 -2.75
C GLU A 36 -10.89 -8.17 -3.09
N ILE A 37 -9.77 -8.88 -3.23
CA ILE A 37 -8.44 -8.34 -3.52
C ILE A 37 -8.31 -7.88 -4.97
N GLU A 38 -8.82 -8.66 -5.93
CA GLU A 38 -8.72 -8.39 -7.37
C GLU A 38 -9.21 -6.98 -7.76
N PRO A 39 -10.43 -6.53 -7.41
CA PRO A 39 -10.90 -5.19 -7.78
C PRO A 39 -10.06 -4.07 -7.15
N LEU A 40 -9.53 -4.27 -5.94
CA LEU A 40 -8.65 -3.30 -5.27
C LEU A 40 -7.33 -3.15 -6.04
N TRP A 41 -6.74 -4.25 -6.51
CA TRP A 41 -5.53 -4.19 -7.34
C TRP A 41 -5.77 -3.54 -8.69
N PHE A 42 -6.91 -3.81 -9.34
CA PHE A 42 -7.25 -3.13 -10.59
C PHE A 42 -7.33 -1.61 -10.42
N GLN A 43 -7.94 -1.14 -9.34
CA GLN A 43 -7.99 0.30 -9.04
C GLN A 43 -6.59 0.89 -8.87
N VAL A 44 -5.71 0.23 -8.09
CA VAL A 44 -4.33 0.68 -7.88
C VAL A 44 -3.53 0.66 -9.18
N ALA A 45 -3.68 -0.38 -10.00
CA ALA A 45 -3.00 -0.49 -11.29
C ALA A 45 -3.43 0.64 -12.24
N ALA A 46 -4.73 0.92 -12.34
CA ALA A 46 -5.26 1.99 -13.17
C ALA A 46 -4.76 3.37 -12.69
N GLN A 47 -4.77 3.63 -11.38
CA GLN A 47 -4.23 4.86 -10.80
C GLN A 47 -2.74 5.02 -11.13
N ARG A 48 -1.94 3.97 -10.91
CA ARG A 48 -0.48 4.02 -11.19
C ARG A 48 -0.18 4.22 -12.67
N ALA A 49 -0.96 3.60 -13.57
CA ALA A 49 -0.82 3.83 -15.00
C ALA A 49 -1.09 5.30 -15.36
N ALA A 50 -2.15 5.90 -14.80
CA ALA A 50 -2.46 7.31 -15.02
C ALA A 50 -1.36 8.25 -14.46
N GLU A 51 -0.84 7.97 -13.26
CA GLU A 51 0.29 8.72 -12.68
C GLU A 51 1.56 8.59 -13.54
N MET A 52 1.79 7.42 -14.13
CA MET A 52 2.87 7.22 -15.10
C MET A 52 2.65 8.09 -16.33
N ASP A 53 1.48 8.03 -16.97
CA ASP A 53 1.18 8.79 -18.19
C ASP A 53 1.25 10.30 -17.97
N GLN A 54 0.86 10.77 -16.79
CA GLN A 54 0.95 12.18 -16.39
C GLN A 54 2.36 12.63 -15.99
N GLY A 55 3.33 11.72 -15.92
CA GLY A 55 4.70 12.03 -15.49
C GLY A 55 4.84 12.32 -13.99
N LEU A 56 3.85 11.95 -13.18
CA LEU A 56 3.86 12.10 -11.72
C LEU A 56 4.72 11.04 -11.02
N SER A 57 5.02 9.94 -11.71
CA SER A 57 5.89 8.89 -11.20
C SER A 57 7.31 8.97 -11.77
N ARG A 58 8.31 8.69 -10.92
CA ARG A 58 9.71 8.58 -11.34
C ARG A 58 9.93 7.28 -12.11
N ARG A 59 10.22 7.38 -13.41
CA ARG A 59 10.59 6.25 -14.24
C ARG A 59 12.08 5.95 -14.12
N ILE A 60 12.43 4.65 -14.12
CA ILE A 60 13.82 4.19 -14.09
C ILE A 60 14.12 3.50 -15.43
N PRO A 61 15.23 3.83 -16.12
CA PRO A 61 15.61 3.14 -17.33
C PRO A 61 15.79 1.64 -17.11
N ALA A 62 15.33 0.81 -18.06
CA ALA A 62 15.38 -0.63 -17.92
C ALA A 62 16.81 -1.19 -17.73
N GLU A 63 17.84 -0.54 -18.30
CA GLU A 63 19.24 -0.94 -18.09
C GLU A 63 19.72 -0.73 -16.66
N GLU A 64 19.27 0.35 -16.01
CA GLU A 64 19.60 0.62 -14.62
C GLU A 64 19.03 -0.49 -13.73
N VAL A 65 17.76 -0.85 -13.94
CA VAL A 65 17.09 -1.94 -13.22
C VAL A 65 17.83 -3.26 -13.42
N ARG A 66 18.16 -3.61 -14.67
CA ARG A 66 18.91 -4.83 -15.00
C ARG A 66 20.28 -4.88 -14.32
N ARG A 67 21.01 -3.76 -14.30
CA ARG A 67 22.32 -3.66 -13.66
C ARG A 67 22.22 -3.91 -12.16
N GLN A 68 21.27 -3.26 -11.49
CA GLN A 68 21.05 -3.43 -10.05
C GLN A 68 20.62 -4.86 -9.70
N ALA A 69 19.68 -5.45 -10.44
CA ALA A 69 19.24 -6.82 -10.21
C ALA A 69 20.40 -7.83 -10.34
N LYS A 70 21.27 -7.68 -11.34
CA LYS A 70 22.47 -8.53 -11.48
C LYS A 70 23.46 -8.37 -10.33
N ALA A 71 23.55 -7.19 -9.72
CA ALA A 71 24.45 -6.96 -8.59
C ALA A 71 23.98 -7.68 -7.31
N LEU A 72 22.67 -7.85 -7.13
CA LEU A 72 22.07 -8.55 -5.98
C LEU A 72 22.24 -10.08 -6.03
N LEU A 73 22.54 -10.64 -7.21
CA LEU A 73 22.71 -12.09 -7.41
C LEU A 73 24.17 -12.56 -7.24
N LYS A 74 25.08 -11.65 -6.86
CA LYS A 74 26.49 -11.96 -6.55
C LYS A 74 26.69 -12.09 -5.06
#